data_AF-A0A7L9RV58-F1
#
_entry.id   AF-A0A7L9RV58-F1
#
_cell.length_a   1.000
_cell.length_b   1.000
_cell.length_c   1.000
_cell.angle_alpha   90.00
_cell.angle_beta   90.00
_cell.angle_gamma   90.00
#
_symmetry.space_group_name_H-M   'P 1'
#
loop_
_entity.id
_entity.type
_entity.pdbx_description
1 polymer ?
#
loop_
_entity_poly.entity_id
_entity_poly.type
_entity_poly.pdbx_seq_one_letter_code
_entity_poly.pdbx_strand_id
1 'polypeptide(L)'
;MEKRFQEIKTALTGSFKINHFLQLTDFLTELVTKEMGCLKLVKIQDIEALQPIKQEACGLYAQMIVLLKEKGDYLDDLPVQERRVLKEVTENLSRLLDRNERMIKSFNEANKRVMEIFHEVVQSRLKTNYGPEGKRRPPLNGYTNFSQSG
;
A
#
# COMPACT_ATOMS: atom_id res chain seq x y z
N MET A 1 -6.41 -17.04 -3.72
CA MET A 1 -5.20 -16.40 -4.28
C MET A 1 -3.95 -17.19 -3.97
N GLU A 2 -3.67 -17.52 -2.71
CA GLU A 2 -2.45 -18.27 -2.33
C GLU A 2 -2.21 -19.54 -3.16
N LYS A 3 -3.21 -20.43 -3.24
CA LYS A 3 -3.10 -21.67 -4.04
C LYS A 3 -2.75 -21.40 -5.52
N ARG A 4 -3.43 -20.43 -6.14
CA ARG A 4 -3.20 -20.04 -7.54
C ARG A 4 -1.80 -19.43 -7.73
N PHE A 5 -1.32 -18.67 -6.75
CA PHE A 5 0.02 -18.12 -6.78
C PHE A 5 1.09 -19.21 -6.71
N GLN A 6 0.91 -20.21 -5.84
CA GLN A 6 1.82 -21.35 -5.76
C GLN A 6 1.86 -22.15 -7.07
N GLU A 7 0.71 -22.35 -7.73
CA GLU A 7 0.65 -23.00 -9.05
C GLU A 7 1.46 -22.22 -10.11
N ILE A 8 1.29 -20.90 -10.18
CA ILE A 8 2.04 -20.03 -11.09
C ILE A 8 3.54 -20.08 -10.77
N LYS A 9 3.91 -20.00 -9.49
CA LYS A 9 5.30 -20.05 -9.04
C LYS A 9 5.97 -21.36 -9.44
N THR A 10 5.33 -22.51 -9.20
CA THR A 10 5.85 -23.82 -9.59
C THR A 10 6.04 -23.91 -11.11
N ALA A 11 5.06 -23.44 -11.90
CA ALA A 11 5.14 -23.44 -13.36
C ALA A 11 6.33 -22.59 -13.88
N LEU A 12 6.55 -21.42 -13.27
CA LEU A 12 7.65 -20.50 -13.61
C LEU A 12 9.03 -21.09 -13.27
N THR A 13 9.16 -21.79 -12.14
CA THR A 13 10.43 -22.43 -11.76
C THR A 13 10.79 -23.63 -12.64
N GLY A 14 9.82 -24.30 -13.25
CA GLY A 14 10.06 -25.48 -14.09
C GLY A 14 10.45 -25.16 -15.53
N SER A 15 9.84 -24.14 -16.15
CA SER A 15 10.24 -23.68 -17.48
C SER A 15 9.70 -22.26 -17.77
N PHE A 16 10.55 -21.42 -18.35
CA PHE A 16 10.14 -20.10 -18.79
C PHE A 16 9.28 -20.19 -20.07
N LYS A 17 8.04 -19.72 -19.99
CA LYS A 17 7.12 -19.57 -21.14
C LYS A 17 6.41 -18.22 -21.05
N ILE A 18 6.16 -17.59 -22.19
CA ILE A 18 5.46 -16.30 -22.28
C ILE A 18 4.07 -16.35 -21.62
N ASN A 19 3.38 -17.48 -21.71
CA ASN A 19 2.09 -17.70 -21.08
C ASN A 19 2.17 -17.60 -19.54
N HIS A 20 3.21 -18.17 -18.92
CA HIS A 20 3.40 -18.06 -17.47
C HIS A 20 3.64 -16.61 -17.03
N PHE A 21 4.35 -15.82 -17.86
CA PHE A 21 4.51 -14.39 -17.62
C PHE A 21 3.16 -13.64 -17.71
N LEU A 22 2.34 -13.94 -18.71
CA LEU A 22 0.99 -13.37 -18.81
C LEU A 22 0.14 -13.72 -17.59
N GLN A 23 0.14 -14.99 -17.16
CA GLN A 23 -0.58 -15.44 -15.96
C GLN A 23 -0.13 -14.72 -14.69
N LEU A 24 1.18 -14.48 -14.53
CA LEU A 24 1.71 -13.71 -13.41
C LEU A 24 1.28 -12.24 -13.49
N THR A 25 1.27 -11.66 -14.68
CA THR A 25 0.87 -10.26 -14.89
C THR A 25 -0.62 -10.06 -14.63
N ASP A 26 -1.45 -11.00 -15.04
CA ASP A 26 -2.89 -11.04 -14.71
C ASP A 26 -3.11 -11.22 -13.21
N PHE A 27 -2.33 -12.10 -12.56
CA PHE A 27 -2.39 -12.30 -11.12
C PHE A 27 -2.02 -11.02 -10.35
N LEU A 28 -0.97 -10.31 -10.76
CA LEU A 28 -0.59 -9.02 -10.18
C LEU A 28 -1.68 -7.96 -10.41
N THR A 29 -2.29 -7.94 -11.58
CA THR A 29 -3.42 -7.05 -11.90
C THR A 29 -4.60 -7.27 -10.95
N GLU A 30 -4.97 -8.54 -10.72
CA GLU A 30 -6.00 -8.90 -9.74
C GLU A 30 -5.61 -8.50 -8.31
N LEU A 31 -4.37 -8.76 -7.92
CA LEU A 31 -3.86 -8.47 -6.59
C LEU A 31 -3.89 -6.97 -6.28
N VAL A 32 -3.40 -6.14 -7.22
CA VAL A 32 -3.42 -4.68 -7.13
C VAL A 32 -4.86 -4.17 -7.10
N THR A 33 -5.75 -4.73 -7.92
CA THR A 33 -7.17 -4.35 -7.93
C THR A 33 -7.83 -4.68 -6.60
N LYS A 34 -7.51 -5.82 -5.99
CA LYS A 34 -8.04 -6.21 -4.68
C LYS A 34 -7.50 -5.30 -3.58
N GLU A 35 -6.21 -5.01 -3.55
CA GLU A 35 -5.61 -4.05 -2.61
C GLU A 35 -6.29 -2.69 -2.72
N MET A 36 -6.54 -2.22 -3.95
CA MET A 36 -7.25 -0.99 -4.19
C MET A 36 -8.69 -1.02 -3.62
N GLY A 37 -9.38 -2.16 -3.72
CA GLY A 37 -10.69 -2.36 -3.10
C GLY A 37 -10.64 -2.34 -1.57
N CYS A 38 -9.63 -2.98 -0.96
CA CYS A 38 -9.43 -2.98 0.48
C CYS A 38 -9.10 -1.59 1.02
N LEU A 39 -8.29 -0.80 0.30
CA LEU A 39 -7.99 0.60 0.63
C LEU A 39 -9.24 1.48 0.64
N LYS A 40 -10.12 1.34 -0.36
CA LYS A 40 -11.39 2.08 -0.42
C LYS A 40 -12.32 1.76 0.75
N LEU A 41 -12.31 0.51 1.22
CA LEU A 41 -13.15 0.04 2.32
C LEU A 41 -12.44 0.13 3.69
N VAL A 42 -11.23 0.69 3.74
CA VAL A 42 -10.42 0.83 4.97
C VAL A 42 -10.23 -0.50 5.70
N LYS A 43 -10.06 -1.59 4.94
CA LYS A 43 -9.86 -2.95 5.48
C LYS A 43 -8.37 -3.22 5.66
N ILE A 44 -7.78 -2.62 6.69
CA ILE A 44 -6.32 -2.66 6.93
C ILE A 44 -5.81 -4.10 7.10
N GLN A 45 -6.53 -4.94 7.84
CA GLN A 45 -6.17 -6.37 8.02
C GLN A 45 -6.13 -7.14 6.69
N ASP A 46 -7.07 -6.84 5.78
CA ASP A 46 -7.07 -7.47 4.46
C ASP A 46 -5.88 -6.98 3.62
N ILE A 47 -5.47 -5.71 3.74
CA ILE A 47 -4.30 -5.18 3.04
C ILE A 47 -3.01 -5.84 3.57
N GLU A 48 -2.89 -6.01 4.88
CA GLU A 48 -1.76 -6.68 5.52
C GLU A 48 -1.64 -8.14 5.05
N ALA A 49 -2.75 -8.86 5.00
CA ALA A 49 -2.79 -10.25 4.53
C ALA A 49 -2.36 -10.41 3.06
N LEU A 50 -2.46 -9.36 2.24
CA LEU A 50 -2.01 -9.38 0.85
C LEU A 50 -0.51 -9.11 0.68
N GLN A 51 0.17 -8.50 1.66
CA GLN A 51 1.56 -8.07 1.51
C GLN A 51 2.56 -9.20 1.24
N PRO A 52 2.51 -10.36 1.95
CA PRO A 52 3.46 -11.45 1.71
C PRO A 52 3.38 -11.96 0.26
N ILE A 53 2.16 -12.19 -0.21
CA ILE A 53 1.88 -12.65 -1.57
C ILE A 53 2.34 -11.62 -2.60
N LYS A 54 2.09 -10.33 -2.33
CA LYS A 54 2.48 -9.23 -3.21
C LYS A 54 4.00 -9.11 -3.33
N GLN A 55 4.72 -9.18 -2.22
CA GLN A 55 6.18 -9.11 -2.22
C GLN A 55 6.78 -10.26 -3.05
N GLU A 56 6.29 -11.47 -2.86
CA GLU A 56 6.78 -12.63 -3.59
C GLU A 56 6.43 -12.59 -5.08
N ALA A 57 5.20 -12.22 -5.42
CA ALA A 57 4.77 -12.07 -6.81
C ALA A 57 5.53 -10.97 -7.55
N CYS A 58 5.80 -9.84 -6.89
CA CYS A 58 6.65 -8.77 -7.43
C CYS A 58 8.09 -9.23 -7.64
N GLY A 59 8.64 -10.02 -6.71
CA GLY A 59 9.97 -10.60 -6.83
C GLY A 59 10.08 -11.52 -8.04
N LEU A 60 9.12 -12.43 -8.22
CA LEU A 60 9.04 -13.30 -9.39
C LEU A 60 8.88 -12.49 -10.69
N TYR A 61 8.03 -11.47 -10.69
CA TYR A 61 7.81 -10.63 -11.87
C TYR A 61 9.09 -9.90 -12.28
N ALA A 62 9.84 -9.34 -11.32
CA ALA A 62 11.12 -8.70 -11.57
C ALA A 62 12.14 -9.67 -12.18
N GLN A 63 12.24 -10.90 -11.65
CA GLN A 63 13.10 -11.94 -12.22
C GLN A 63 12.70 -12.28 -13.66
N MET A 64 11.39 -12.39 -13.94
CA MET A 64 10.91 -12.67 -15.29
C MET A 64 11.20 -11.53 -16.27
N ILE A 65 11.12 -10.27 -15.84
CA ILE A 65 11.52 -9.13 -16.67
C ILE A 65 13.01 -9.20 -17.02
N VAL A 66 13.88 -9.59 -16.09
CA VAL A 66 15.31 -9.77 -16.35
C VAL A 66 15.52 -10.87 -17.40
N LEU A 67 14.90 -12.03 -17.21
CA LEU A 67 14.98 -13.14 -18.18
C LEU A 67 14.45 -12.77 -19.57
N LEU A 68 13.37 -11.98 -19.63
CA LEU A 68 12.82 -11.48 -20.89
C LEU A 68 13.78 -10.54 -21.62
N LYS A 69 14.51 -9.69 -20.89
CA LYS A 69 15.51 -8.79 -21.47
C LYS A 69 16.72 -9.56 -22.01
N GLU A 70 17.17 -10.58 -21.28
CA GLU A 70 18.26 -11.45 -21.73
C GLU A 70 17.90 -12.26 -22.98
N LYS A 71 16.61 -12.57 -23.14
CA LYS A 71 16.05 -13.28 -24.30
C LYS A 71 15.44 -12.34 -25.33
N GLY A 72 16.04 -11.17 -25.56
CA GLY A 72 15.50 -10.14 -26.47
C GLY A 72 15.02 -10.69 -27.83
N ASP A 73 15.83 -11.55 -28.45
CA ASP A 73 15.50 -12.20 -29.73
C ASP A 73 14.23 -13.07 -29.67
N TYR A 74 13.97 -13.69 -28.52
CA TYR A 74 12.78 -14.53 -28.30
C TYR A 74 11.48 -13.73 -28.37
N LEU A 75 11.50 -12.45 -28.01
CA LEU A 75 10.32 -11.57 -28.10
C LEU A 75 10.04 -11.18 -29.56
N ASP A 76 11.07 -11.01 -30.37
CA ASP A 76 10.96 -10.67 -31.80
C ASP A 76 10.47 -11.87 -32.63
N ASP A 77 10.70 -13.09 -32.15
CA ASP A 77 10.18 -14.32 -32.76
C ASP A 77 8.72 -14.65 -32.40
N LEU A 78 8.13 -13.97 -31.41
CA LEU A 78 6.74 -14.22 -31.03
C LEU A 78 5.76 -13.89 -32.15
N PRO A 79 4.61 -14.59 -32.25
CA PRO A 79 3.52 -14.16 -33.10
C PRO A 79 3.09 -12.72 -32.79
N VAL A 80 2.75 -11.95 -33.83
CA VAL A 80 2.31 -10.54 -33.69
C VAL A 80 1.19 -10.39 -32.66
N GLN A 81 0.27 -11.35 -32.62
CA GLN A 81 -0.85 -11.34 -31.69
C GLN A 81 -0.40 -11.49 -30.23
N GLU A 82 0.57 -12.37 -29.96
CA GLU A 82 1.10 -12.59 -28.61
C GLU A 82 1.88 -11.36 -28.12
N ARG A 83 2.67 -10.73 -28.99
CA ARG A 83 3.33 -9.46 -28.67
C ARG A 83 2.33 -8.35 -28.33
N ARG A 84 1.22 -8.26 -29.08
CA ARG A 84 0.16 -7.28 -28.80
C ARG A 84 -0.47 -7.51 -27.43
N VAL A 85 -0.82 -8.76 -27.11
CA VAL A 85 -1.39 -9.13 -25.80
C VAL A 85 -0.40 -8.81 -24.67
N LEU A 86 0.87 -9.16 -24.83
CA LEU A 86 1.92 -8.86 -23.86
C LEU A 86 2.04 -7.36 -23.58
N LYS A 87 2.04 -6.55 -24.64
CA LYS A 87 2.08 -5.10 -24.53
C LYS A 87 0.85 -4.55 -23.81
N GLU A 88 -0.34 -5.00 -24.19
CA GLU A 88 -1.60 -4.54 -23.59
C GLU A 88 -1.66 -4.88 -22.09
N VAL A 89 -1.33 -6.13 -21.72
CA VAL A 89 -1.39 -6.60 -20.34
C VAL A 89 -0.36 -5.86 -19.46
N THR A 90 0.86 -5.62 -19.96
CA THR A 90 1.88 -4.88 -19.21
C THR A 90 1.57 -3.38 -19.09
N GLU A 91 1.02 -2.75 -20.13
CA GLU A 91 0.53 -1.37 -20.06
C GLU A 91 -0.63 -1.21 -19.07
N ASN A 92 -1.56 -2.18 -19.05
CA ASN A 92 -2.68 -2.18 -18.12
C ASN A 92 -2.20 -2.32 -16.67
N LEU A 93 -1.27 -3.24 -16.39
CA LEU A 93 -0.68 -3.37 -15.06
C LEU A 93 0.03 -2.07 -14.64
N SER A 94 0.81 -1.45 -15.53
CA SER A 94 1.50 -0.18 -15.26
C SER A 94 0.51 0.93 -14.86
N ARG A 95 -0.56 1.12 -15.64
CA ARG A 95 -1.62 2.11 -15.31
C ARG A 95 -2.31 1.82 -13.97
N LEU A 96 -2.47 0.54 -13.61
CA LEU A 96 -3.06 0.15 -12.33
C LEU A 96 -2.12 0.45 -11.16
N LEU A 97 -0.82 0.18 -11.31
CA LEU A 97 0.18 0.51 -10.30
C LEU A 97 0.23 2.02 -10.02
N ASP A 98 0.23 2.86 -11.07
CA ASP A 98 0.17 4.32 -10.92
C ASP A 98 -1.09 4.78 -10.16
N ARG A 99 -2.23 4.14 -10.41
CA ARG A 99 -3.50 4.45 -9.72
C ARG A 99 -3.46 4.01 -8.27
N ASN A 100 -2.93 2.81 -7.99
CA ASN A 100 -2.78 2.30 -6.63
C ASN A 100 -1.84 3.20 -5.82
N GLU A 101 -0.70 3.59 -6.39
CA GLU A 101 0.25 4.51 -5.75
C GLU A 101 -0.40 5.86 -5.38
N ARG A 102 -1.10 6.49 -6.32
CA ARG A 102 -1.82 7.75 -6.06
C ARG A 102 -2.83 7.59 -4.92
N MET A 103 -3.56 6.48 -4.88
CA MET A 103 -4.55 6.24 -3.84
C MET A 103 -3.91 6.03 -2.45
N ILE A 104 -2.80 5.29 -2.37
CA ILE A 104 -2.03 5.12 -1.13
C ILE A 104 -1.55 6.49 -0.63
N LYS A 105 -0.98 7.32 -1.52
CA LYS A 105 -0.53 8.68 -1.16
C LYS A 105 -1.68 9.51 -0.61
N SER A 106 -2.82 9.56 -1.30
CA SER A 106 -4.00 10.29 -0.83
C SER A 106 -4.53 9.78 0.52
N PHE A 107 -4.54 8.47 0.73
CA PHE A 107 -4.96 7.88 2.01
C PHE A 107 -4.02 8.28 3.15
N ASN A 108 -2.71 8.23 2.93
CA ASN A 108 -1.72 8.66 3.91
C ASN A 108 -1.81 10.16 4.24
N GLU A 109 -2.03 11.01 3.23
CA GLU A 109 -2.23 12.45 3.44
C GLU A 109 -3.50 12.76 4.24
N ALA A 110 -4.59 12.03 4.00
CA ALA A 110 -5.82 12.18 4.77
C ALA A 110 -5.61 11.78 6.25
N ASN A 111 -4.95 10.65 6.48
CA ASN A 111 -4.63 10.19 7.84
C ASN A 111 -3.70 11.16 8.57
N LYS A 112 -2.69 11.71 7.89
CA LYS A 112 -1.80 12.71 8.45
C LYS A 112 -2.57 13.94 8.94
N ARG A 113 -3.49 14.47 8.11
CA ARG A 113 -4.34 15.61 8.48
C ARG A 113 -5.23 15.31 9.68
N VAL A 114 -5.81 14.11 9.75
CA VAL A 114 -6.59 13.67 10.92
C VAL A 114 -5.72 13.65 12.18
N MET A 115 -4.51 13.11 12.11
CA MET A 115 -3.57 13.08 13.23
C MET A 115 -3.11 14.48 13.67
N GLU A 116 -2.91 15.40 12.73
CA GLU A 116 -2.60 16.81 13.02
C GLU A 116 -3.75 17.46 13.82
N ILE A 117 -4.99 17.26 13.39
CA ILE A 117 -6.18 17.75 14.12
C ILE A 117 -6.25 17.13 15.52
N PHE A 118 -6.03 15.82 15.66
CA PHE A 118 -5.99 15.18 16.98
C PHE A 118 -4.89 15.78 17.87
N HIS A 119 -3.71 16.02 17.31
CA HIS A 119 -2.61 16.63 18.03
C HIS A 119 -2.98 18.05 18.51
N GLU A 120 -3.57 18.88 17.65
CA GLU A 120 -4.06 20.22 18.02
C GLU A 120 -5.13 20.17 19.13
N VAL A 121 -6.06 19.22 19.07
CA VAL A 121 -7.08 19.02 20.11
C VAL A 121 -6.45 18.62 21.44
N VAL A 122 -5.47 17.73 21.43
CA VAL A 122 -4.75 17.32 22.66
C VAL A 122 -3.94 18.49 23.21
N GLN A 123 -3.21 19.22 22.37
CA GLN A 123 -2.42 20.39 22.78
C GLN A 123 -3.29 21.52 23.32
N SER A 124 -4.45 21.78 22.70
CA SER A 124 -5.41 22.76 23.21
C SER A 124 -6.01 22.34 24.54
N ARG A 125 -6.36 21.06 24.74
CA ARG A 125 -6.78 20.53 26.06
C ARG A 125 -5.73 20.72 27.15
N LEU A 126 -4.45 20.58 26.82
CA LEU A 126 -3.34 20.83 27.76
C LEU A 126 -3.17 22.32 28.08
N LYS A 127 -3.52 23.22 27.15
CA LYS A 127 -3.45 24.69 27.33
C LYS A 127 -4.70 25.29 27.97
N THR A 128 -5.84 24.61 27.91
CA THR A 128 -7.06 25.04 28.60
C THR A 128 -7.05 24.52 30.03
N ASN A 129 -7.36 25.38 31.00
CA ASN A 129 -7.58 24.94 32.39
C ASN A 129 -8.79 24.01 32.55
N TYR A 130 -9.45 23.51 31.50
CA TYR A 130 -10.60 22.63 31.63
C TYR A 130 -10.19 21.16 31.56
N GLY A 131 -10.42 20.42 32.65
CA GLY A 131 -10.28 18.96 32.66
C GLY A 131 -11.45 18.26 31.93
N PRO A 132 -11.31 16.97 31.57
CA PRO A 132 -12.38 16.19 30.94
C PRO A 132 -13.63 16.04 31.84
N GLU A 133 -13.50 16.29 33.14
CA GLU A 133 -14.62 16.39 34.10
C GLU A 133 -15.45 17.71 34.00
N GLY A 134 -15.12 18.61 33.08
CA GLY A 134 -15.82 19.90 32.93
C GLY A 134 -15.49 20.91 34.04
N LYS A 135 -14.39 20.72 34.78
CA LYS A 135 -13.96 21.61 35.86
C LYS A 135 -12.70 22.37 35.48
N ARG A 136 -12.64 23.66 35.87
CA ARG A 136 -11.40 24.45 35.79
C ARG A 136 -10.37 23.89 36.80
N ARG A 137 -9.20 23.47 36.32
CA ARG A 137 -7.99 23.21 37.10
C ARG A 137 -7.46 24.53 37.67
N PRO A 138 -7.00 24.54 38.94
CA PRO A 138 -6.34 25.71 39.50
C PRO A 138 -5.04 26.00 38.71
N PRO A 139 -4.66 27.28 38.53
CA PRO A 139 -3.39 27.61 37.92
C PRO A 139 -2.23 27.03 38.73
N LEU A 140 -1.29 26.36 38.06
CA LEU A 140 -0.03 25.91 38.64
C LEU A 140 0.88 27.12 38.85
N ASN A 141 0.63 27.91 39.89
CA ASN A 141 1.62 28.84 40.44
C ASN A 141 1.66 28.63 41.95
N GLY A 142 2.66 27.88 42.39
CA GLY A 142 3.09 27.87 43.78
C GLY A 142 3.72 29.20 44.16
N TYR A 143 3.56 29.53 45.44
CA TYR A 143 4.24 30.58 46.21
C TYR A 143 3.83 32.04 45.92
N THR A 144 2.83 32.50 46.68
CA THR A 144 2.79 33.89 47.17
C THR A 144 2.50 33.87 48.67
N ASN A 145 3.59 33.97 49.42
CA ASN A 145 3.77 34.50 50.77
C ASN A 145 2.51 34.66 51.65
N PHE A 146 2.44 33.85 52.70
CA PHE A 146 1.83 34.30 53.96
C PHE A 146 2.66 35.47 54.50
N SER A 147 2.25 36.69 54.19
CA SER A 147 2.59 37.87 54.96
C SER A 147 1.32 38.64 55.26
N GLN A 148 1.18 39.02 56.55
CA GLN A 148 0.19 39.93 57.16
C GLN A 148 -1.15 39.28 57.56
N SER A 149 -1.70 39.39 58.78
CA SER A 149 -1.40 40.15 60.00
C SER A 149 -2.20 39.57 61.17
N GLY A 150 -1.74 39.77 62.42
CA GLY A 150 -2.52 39.55 63.65
C GLY A 150 -1.67 39.12 64.82
#